data_AF-A0A353H4U8-F1
#
_entry.id   AF-A0A353H4U8-F1
#
_cell.length_a   1.000
_cell.length_b   1.000
_cell.length_c   1.000
_cell.angle_alpha   90.00
_cell.angle_beta   90.00
_cell.angle_gamma   90.00
#
_symmetry.space_group_name_H-M   'P 1'
#
loop_
_entity.id
_entity.type
_entity.pdbx_description
1 polymer ?
#
loop_
_entity_poly.entity_id
_entity_poly.type
_entity_poly.pdbx_seq_one_letter_code
_entity_poly.pdbx_strand_id
1 'polypeptide(L)' 'MKATDREGRKRILVVWRDMACLDPKIERKFLEGMLKEEDEFDEKLINGDTATPGFQSLDSLFKRLMEAD' A
#
# COMPACT_ATOMS: atom_id res chain seq x y z
N MET A 1 -15.96 -4.19 -12.22
CA MET A 1 -15.51 -5.48 -11.64
C MET A 1 -13.99 -5.38 -11.61
N LYS A 2 -13.36 -5.36 -10.42
CA LYS A 2 -11.91 -5.18 -10.31
C LYS A 2 -11.18 -6.45 -10.78
N ALA A 3 -9.98 -6.27 -11.32
CA ALA A 3 -9.20 -7.32 -11.96
C ALA A 3 -8.77 -8.39 -10.96
N THR A 4 -9.32 -9.60 -11.09
CA THR A 4 -8.77 -10.79 -10.43
C THR A 4 -7.54 -11.28 -11.19
N ASP A 5 -6.60 -11.94 -10.51
CA ASP A 5 -5.53 -12.67 -11.21
C ASP A 5 -6.13 -13.76 -12.14
N ARG A 6 -5.29 -14.42 -12.94
CA ARG A 6 -5.76 -15.50 -13.85
C ARG A 6 -6.48 -16.65 -13.14
N GLU A 7 -6.37 -16.76 -11.81
CA GLU A 7 -7.01 -17.76 -10.96
C GLU A 7 -8.21 -17.22 -10.16
N GLY A 8 -8.62 -15.97 -10.38
CA GLY A 8 -9.75 -15.37 -9.66
C GLY A 8 -9.38 -14.79 -8.28
N ARG A 9 -8.09 -14.73 -7.92
CA ARG A 9 -7.65 -14.24 -6.61
C ARG A 9 -7.46 -12.74 -6.59
N LYS A 10 -7.66 -12.18 -5.39
CA LYS A 10 -7.46 -10.77 -5.08
C LYS A 10 -5.99 -10.41 -5.20
N ARG A 11 -5.67 -9.31 -5.90
CA ARG A 11 -4.30 -8.84 -6.07
C ARG A 11 -4.02 -7.72 -5.08
N ILE A 12 -3.04 -7.93 -4.21
CA ILE A 12 -2.64 -6.97 -3.17
C ILE A 12 -1.22 -6.50 -3.48
N LEU A 13 -1.03 -5.18 -3.59
CA LEU A 13 0.28 -4.56 -3.64
C LEU A 13 0.71 -4.17 -2.23
N VAL A 14 1.89 -4.61 -1.82
CA VAL A 14 2.51 -4.19 -0.55
C VAL A 14 3.76 -3.39 -0.86
N VAL A 15 3.78 -2.14 -0.43
CA VAL A 15 4.93 -1.25 -0.55
C VAL A 15 5.64 -1.19 0.79
N TRP A 16 6.91 -1.57 0.79
CA TRP A 16 7.77 -1.47 1.97
C TRP A 16 8.81 -0.36 1.77
N ARG A 17 8.78 0.65 2.64
CA ARG A 17 9.67 1.81 2.60
C ARG A 17 10.52 1.86 3.85
N ASP A 18 11.77 2.25 3.65
CA ASP A 18 12.59 2.74 4.74
C ASP A 18 12.08 4.14 5.12
N MET A 19 11.63 4.29 6.36
CA MET A 19 11.08 5.55 6.87
C MET A 19 12.19 6.48 7.41
N ALA A 20 13.43 5.99 7.54
CA ALA A 20 14.54 6.81 8.01
C ALA A 20 14.86 7.92 7.00
N CYS A 21 14.89 9.17 7.48
CA CYS A 21 15.18 10.36 6.67
C CYS A 21 14.29 10.52 5.42
N LEU A 22 13.10 9.94 5.42
CA LEU A 22 12.18 9.98 4.29
C LEU A 22 11.62 11.40 4.10
N ASP A 23 11.79 11.96 2.91
CA ASP A 23 11.18 13.25 2.52
C ASP A 23 9.72 13.02 2.09
N PRO A 24 8.72 13.57 2.81
CA PRO A 24 7.32 13.37 2.48
C PRO A 24 6.91 13.86 1.08
N LYS A 25 7.57 14.89 0.54
CA LYS A 25 7.26 15.43 -0.79
C LYS A 25 7.75 14.49 -1.89
N ILE A 26 8.96 13.96 -1.74
CA ILE A 26 9.53 12.99 -2.68
C ILE A 26 8.72 11.71 -2.63
N GLU A 27 8.39 11.23 -1.43
CA GLU A 27 7.62 10.01 -1.23
C GLU A 27 6.23 10.12 -1.85
N ARG A 28 5.53 11.24 -1.62
CA ARG A 28 4.21 11.47 -2.22
C ARG A 28 4.27 11.38 -3.74
N LYS A 29 5.25 12.03 -4.38
CA LYS A 29 5.41 12.01 -5.83
C LYS A 29 5.70 10.59 -6.35
N PHE A 30 6.50 9.82 -5.63
CA PHE A 30 6.79 8.42 -5.95
C PHE A 30 5.51 7.57 -5.89
N LEU A 31 4.77 7.64 -4.79
CA LEU A 31 3.53 6.87 -4.58
C LEU A 31 2.44 7.28 -5.58
N GLU A 32 2.26 8.57 -5.84
CA GLU A 32 1.33 9.08 -6.87
C GLU A 32 1.72 8.64 -8.29
N GLY A 33 3.02 8.45 -8.56
CA GLY A 33 3.52 7.85 -9.80
C GLY A 33 3.08 6.40 -9.95
N MET A 34 3.31 5.58 -8.92
CA MET A 34 2.87 4.18 -8.90
C MET A 34 1.36 4.02 -9.08
N LEU A 35 0.55 4.91 -8.51
CA LEU A 35 -0.91 4.82 -8.63
C LEU A 35 -1.40 4.97 -10.08
N LYS A 36 -0.68 5.70 -10.93
CA LYS A 36 -1.05 5.91 -12.33
C LYS A 36 -0.75 4.70 -13.21
N GLU A 37 0.17 3.85 -12.77
CA GLU A 37 0.63 2.69 -13.53
C GLU A 37 -0.09 1.41 -13.10
N GLU A 38 -0.64 1.38 -11.88
CA GLU A 38 -1.06 0.14 -11.22
C GLU A 38 -2.56 0.07 -10.92
N ASP A 39 -3.40 0.11 -11.96
CA ASP A 39 -4.86 -0.04 -11.85
C ASP A 39 -5.31 -1.50 -11.65
N GLU A 40 -4.36 -2.44 -11.63
CA GLU A 40 -4.60 -3.89 -11.57
C GLU A 40 -4.73 -4.47 -10.15
N PHE A 41 -4.46 -3.69 -9.10
CA PHE A 41 -4.51 -4.16 -7.71
C PHE A 41 -5.81 -3.76 -7.01
N ASP A 42 -6.38 -4.72 -6.27
CA ASP A 42 -7.59 -4.51 -5.48
C ASP A 42 -7.33 -3.64 -4.26
N GLU A 43 -6.17 -3.86 -3.62
CA GLU A 43 -5.69 -3.19 -2.42
C GLU A 43 -4.22 -2.80 -2.59
N LYS A 44 -3.86 -1.65 -2.01
CA LYS A 44 -2.49 -1.13 -2.00
C LYS A 44 -2.17 -0.75 -0.56
N LEU A 45 -1.18 -1.42 0.03
CA LEU A 45 -0.83 -1.34 1.43
C LEU A 45 0.59 -0.80 1.59
N ILE A 46 0.88 -0.06 2.67
CA ILE A 46 2.22 0.48 2.97
C ILE A 46 2.57 0.34 4.45
N ASN A 47 3.83 0.05 4.77
CA ASN A 47 4.35 -0.18 6.13
C ASN A 47 4.51 1.08 7.00
N GLY A 48 3.79 2.15 6.69
CA GLY A 48 3.81 3.39 7.45
C GLY A 48 2.53 4.18 7.19
N ASP A 49 2.42 5.34 7.83
CA ASP A 49 1.32 6.26 7.54
C ASP A 49 1.64 7.09 6.29
N THR A 50 0.63 7.32 5.45
CA THR A 50 0.76 8.16 4.26
C THR A 50 -0.54 8.89 4.00
N ALA A 51 -0.44 10.18 3.71
CA ALA A 51 -1.57 10.99 3.24
C ALA A 51 -1.86 10.79 1.74
N THR A 52 -1.19 9.84 1.08
CA THR A 52 -1.35 9.59 -0.35
C THR A 52 -2.63 8.81 -0.61
N PRO A 53 -3.62 9.35 -1.34
CA PRO A 53 -4.87 8.66 -1.61
C PRO A 53 -4.65 7.32 -2.31
N GLY A 54 -5.41 6.29 -1.94
CA GLY A 54 -5.34 4.98 -2.60
C GLY A 54 -4.35 3.99 -1.96
N PHE A 55 -3.50 4.43 -1.04
CA PHE A 55 -2.75 3.55 -0.14
C PHE A 55 -3.42 3.45 1.23
N GLN A 56 -3.38 2.27 1.84
CA GLN A 56 -3.82 2.03 3.21
C GLN A 56 -2.60 1.67 4.07
N SER A 57 -2.55 2.21 5.29
CA SER A 57 -1.48 1.87 6.22
C SER A 57 -1.63 0.45 6.76
N LEU A 58 -0.53 -0.29 6.79
CA LEU A 58 -0.42 -1.60 7.41
C LEU A 58 -0.43 -1.55 8.94
N ASP A 59 -0.17 -0.39 9.55
CA ASP A 59 0.04 -0.29 11.00
C ASP A 59 -1.13 -0.83 11.81
N SER A 60 -2.36 -0.51 11.40
CA SER A 60 -3.56 -0.99 12.08
C SER A 60 -3.81 -2.48 11.88
N LEU A 61 -3.45 -3.02 10.70
CA LEU A 61 -3.53 -4.45 10.43
C LEU A 61 -2.48 -5.21 11.24
N PHE A 62 -1.25 -4.69 11.27
CA PHE A 62 -0.14 -5.27 12.01
C PHE A 62 -0.43 -5.32 13.50
N LYS A 63 -0.88 -4.21 14.10
CA LYS A 63 -1.29 -4.16 15.52
C LYS A 63 -2.34 -5.22 15.84
N ARG A 64 -3.39 -5.32 15.01
CA ARG A 64 -4.45 -6.33 15.21
C ARG A 64 -3.93 -7.76 15.16
N LEU A 65 -3.00 -8.06 14.25
CA LEU A 65 -2.41 -9.40 14.13
C LEU A 65 -1.48 -9.72 15.31
N MET A 66 -0.75 -8.72 15.81
CA MET A 66 0.16 -8.88 16.95
C MET A 66 -0.57 -8.92 18.31
N GLU A 67 -1.74 -8.30 18.43
CA GLU A 67 -2.60 -8.34 19.61
C GLU A 67 -3.51 -9.58 19.66
N ALA A 68 -3.54 -10.38 18.59
CA ALA A 68 -4.31 -11.61 18.51
C ALA A 68 -3.61 -12.83 19.15
N ASP A 69 -2.44 -12.61 19.77
CA ASP A 69 -1.64 -13.59 20.53
C ASP A 69 -1.84 -13.44 22.06
#